data_AF-A0A8H5SDB9-F1
#
_entry.id   AF-A0A8H5SDB9-F1
#
_cell.length_a   1.000
_cell.length_b   1.000
_cell.length_c   1.000
_cell.angle_alpha   90.00
_cell.angle_beta   90.00
_cell.angle_gamma   90.00
#
_symmetry.space_group_name_H-M   'P 1'
#
loop_
_entity.id
_entity.type
_entity.pdbx_description
1 polymer ?
#
loop_
_entity_poly.entity_id
_entity_poly.type
_entity_poly.pdbx_seq_one_letter_code
_entity_poly.pdbx_strand_id
1 'polypeptide(L)'
;MAESETPLTPPESDGDSDEDSDVSDETQEPRLMPDELGALFVNFYSFLTSLHYDKSHLKIPPPTGWSQITPEHCGHFKSDYAIEVIRHLPYFDSTCTEYVHYKSKLLDLTAFTLDDFEKHKNYHQDWEFWSSEGEQMDPSDVVCIAVGHESFSRELWLNVKDCEIFEDFHAGDMLDAVPVEEFFDDLKERYQSLKLIPGKRRITIEAENVPERDGRITEEEVTDQTEEWGTDLDIQYVRQIYRDHGWPGSFDLQTASEAIDKWLEPLGGGSEGGPRGLV
;
A
#
# COMPACT_ATOMS: atom_id res chain seq x y z
N MET A 1 -62.68 -0.62 -65.41
CA MET A 1 -62.51 0.41 -64.36
C MET A 1 -61.85 -0.30 -63.19
N ALA A 2 -60.58 0.01 -62.97
CA ALA A 2 -59.72 -0.52 -61.91
C ALA A 2 -58.61 0.51 -61.66
N GLU A 3 -58.09 0.52 -60.44
CA GLU A 3 -57.32 1.55 -59.73
C GLU A 3 -55.83 1.66 -60.07
N SER A 4 -55.22 2.71 -59.48
CA SER A 4 -53.83 2.84 -58.98
C SER A 4 -52.67 3.11 -59.94
N GLU A 5 -51.98 4.24 -59.75
CA GLU A 5 -50.69 4.37 -59.04
C GLU A 5 -50.14 5.79 -59.23
N THR A 6 -49.54 6.39 -58.19
CA THR A 6 -48.85 7.69 -58.25
C THR A 6 -47.36 7.48 -57.91
N PRO A 7 -46.40 8.14 -58.58
CA PRO A 7 -44.98 7.78 -58.48
C PRO A 7 -44.26 8.51 -57.33
N LEU A 8 -43.31 7.80 -56.70
CA LEU A 8 -42.34 8.31 -55.74
C LEU A 8 -41.12 8.90 -56.46
N THR A 9 -40.70 10.11 -56.06
CA THR A 9 -39.39 10.71 -56.37
C THR A 9 -38.79 11.23 -55.06
N PRO A 10 -37.50 11.00 -54.76
CA PRO A 10 -36.88 11.38 -53.48
C PRO A 10 -36.25 12.78 -53.52
N PRO A 11 -36.11 13.45 -52.37
CA PRO A 11 -35.03 14.40 -52.15
C PRO A 11 -34.02 13.90 -51.11
N GLU A 12 -32.74 14.06 -51.44
CA GLU A 12 -31.57 13.88 -50.58
C GLU A 12 -31.31 15.11 -49.71
N SER A 13 -30.57 14.87 -48.62
CA SER A 13 -29.69 15.80 -47.90
C SER A 13 -30.34 16.84 -46.98
N ASP A 14 -30.63 16.43 -45.75
CA ASP A 14 -30.56 17.32 -44.59
C ASP A 14 -29.27 17.01 -43.84
N GLY A 15 -28.43 18.04 -43.69
CA GLY A 15 -27.12 17.95 -43.06
C GLY A 15 -27.25 17.61 -41.58
N ASP A 16 -26.42 16.67 -41.13
CA ASP A 16 -26.07 16.53 -39.72
C ASP A 16 -25.49 17.86 -39.26
N SER A 17 -26.29 18.62 -38.51
CA SER A 17 -25.76 19.64 -37.64
C SER A 17 -25.17 18.92 -36.44
N ASP A 18 -23.85 18.95 -36.36
CA ASP A 18 -23.06 18.66 -35.18
C ASP A 18 -23.67 19.39 -33.98
N GLU A 19 -24.48 18.69 -33.17
CA GLU A 19 -24.77 19.13 -31.81
C GLU A 19 -23.55 18.78 -30.98
N ASP A 20 -22.69 19.79 -30.81
CA ASP A 20 -21.71 19.92 -29.74
C ASP A 20 -22.26 19.27 -28.46
N SER A 21 -21.79 18.06 -28.17
CA SER A 21 -21.87 17.56 -26.81
C SER A 21 -20.89 18.42 -26.01
N ASP A 22 -21.42 19.45 -25.35
CA ASP A 22 -20.79 20.07 -24.19
C ASP A 22 -20.52 18.94 -23.18
N VAL A 23 -19.38 18.28 -23.34
CA VAL A 23 -18.74 17.52 -22.26
C VAL A 23 -18.28 18.61 -21.32
N SER A 24 -19.16 18.97 -20.39
CA SER A 24 -18.79 19.71 -19.22
C SER A 24 -17.67 18.91 -18.55
N ASP A 25 -16.46 19.46 -18.64
CA ASP A 25 -15.28 19.12 -17.86
C ASP A 25 -15.63 19.42 -16.38
N GLU A 26 -16.55 18.64 -15.82
CA GLU A 26 -16.90 18.69 -14.41
C GLU A 26 -15.71 18.10 -13.68
N THR A 27 -14.73 18.95 -13.35
CA THR A 27 -13.66 18.61 -12.43
C THR A 27 -14.30 18.07 -11.16
N GLN A 28 -14.23 16.76 -10.96
CA GLN A 28 -14.82 16.08 -9.83
C GLN A 28 -14.28 16.69 -8.53
N GLU A 29 -15.21 17.06 -7.65
CA GLU A 29 -14.86 17.57 -6.33
C GLU A 29 -14.20 16.44 -5.52
N PRO A 30 -13.08 16.71 -4.83
CA PRO A 30 -12.45 15.72 -3.97
C PRO A 30 -13.40 15.22 -2.87
N ARG A 31 -13.33 13.92 -2.55
CA ARG A 31 -14.19 13.27 -1.56
C ARG A 31 -14.02 13.81 -0.14
N LEU A 32 -12.78 14.10 0.25
CA LEU A 32 -12.41 14.60 1.59
C LEU A 32 -11.58 15.86 1.47
N MET A 33 -11.45 16.62 2.56
CA MET A 33 -10.43 17.68 2.64
C MET A 33 -9.03 17.10 2.92
N PRO A 34 -7.94 17.80 2.53
CA PRO A 34 -6.58 17.31 2.74
C PRO A 34 -6.24 16.95 4.19
N ASP A 35 -6.72 17.72 5.15
CA ASP A 35 -6.50 17.48 6.59
C ASP A 35 -7.33 16.31 7.13
N GLU A 36 -8.54 16.10 6.61
CA GLU A 36 -9.38 14.94 6.93
C GLU A 36 -8.73 13.63 6.44
N LEU A 37 -8.25 13.61 5.19
CA LEU A 37 -7.49 12.48 4.65
C LEU A 37 -6.18 12.27 5.42
N GLY A 38 -5.46 13.35 5.73
CA GLY A 38 -4.28 13.31 6.58
C GLY A 38 -4.54 12.66 7.95
N ALA A 39 -5.70 12.93 8.56
CA ALA A 39 -6.09 12.33 9.83
C ALA A 39 -6.30 10.81 9.75
N LEU A 40 -6.80 10.27 8.63
CA LEU A 40 -6.91 8.83 8.40
C LEU A 40 -5.53 8.16 8.39
N PHE A 41 -4.56 8.78 7.70
CA PHE A 41 -3.18 8.30 7.69
C PHE A 41 -2.51 8.40 9.06
N VAL A 42 -2.76 9.48 9.81
CA VAL A 42 -2.24 9.61 11.18
C VAL A 42 -2.78 8.49 12.07
N ASN A 43 -4.07 8.15 11.94
CA ASN A 43 -4.67 7.04 12.68
C ASN A 43 -3.99 5.71 12.34
N PHE A 44 -3.84 5.40 11.05
CA PHE A 44 -3.22 4.16 10.58
C PHE A 44 -1.74 4.07 10.97
N TYR A 45 -0.94 5.12 10.76
CA TYR A 45 0.48 5.09 11.12
C TYR A 45 0.67 5.03 12.63
N SER A 46 -0.20 5.68 13.42
CA SER A 46 -0.19 5.52 14.88
C SER A 46 -0.47 4.07 15.29
N PHE A 47 -1.37 3.39 14.61
CA PHE A 47 -1.59 1.95 14.81
C PHE A 47 -0.31 1.14 14.51
N LEU A 48 0.38 1.41 13.40
CA LEU A 48 1.65 0.74 13.09
C LEU A 48 2.69 0.93 14.21
N THR A 49 2.74 2.11 14.83
CA THR A 49 3.66 2.37 15.97
C THR A 49 3.29 1.61 17.25
N SER A 50 2.06 1.11 17.35
CA SER A 50 1.65 0.23 18.46
C SER A 50 2.10 -1.22 18.26
N LEU A 51 2.53 -1.57 17.05
CA LEU A 51 2.91 -2.92 16.67
C LEU A 51 4.42 -3.05 16.47
N HIS A 52 4.96 -2.42 15.43
CA HIS A 52 6.35 -2.66 15.01
C HIS A 52 7.12 -1.44 14.49
N TYR A 53 6.45 -0.32 14.26
CA TYR A 53 7.14 0.92 13.89
C TYR A 53 7.61 1.67 15.14
N ASP A 54 8.79 2.31 15.06
CA ASP A 54 9.26 3.19 16.13
C ASP A 54 8.47 4.50 16.10
N LYS A 55 7.75 4.77 17.20
CA LYS A 55 6.96 6.00 17.37
C LYS A 55 7.80 7.27 17.24
N SER A 56 9.10 7.22 17.57
CA SER A 56 9.98 8.38 17.49
C SER A 56 10.28 8.81 16.04
N HIS A 57 10.12 7.91 15.07
CA HIS A 57 10.28 8.20 13.65
C HIS A 57 9.02 8.78 13.01
N LEU A 58 7.84 8.66 13.66
CA LEU A 58 6.58 9.20 13.14
C LEU A 58 6.53 10.73 13.29
N LYS A 59 6.49 11.43 12.16
CA LYS A 59 6.35 12.88 12.06
C LYS A 59 4.92 13.25 11.67
N ILE A 60 4.29 14.08 12.50
CA ILE A 60 2.94 14.60 12.28
C ILE A 60 3.03 15.99 11.62
N PRO A 61 2.26 16.26 10.55
CA PRO A 61 2.27 17.55 9.89
C PRO A 61 1.80 18.68 10.83
N PRO A 62 2.34 19.90 10.69
CA PRO A 62 1.73 21.09 11.30
C PRO A 62 0.29 21.30 10.80
N PRO A 63 -0.55 22.07 11.52
CA PRO A 63 -1.92 22.37 11.06
C PRO A 63 -2.01 23.09 9.71
N THR A 64 -0.93 23.74 9.26
CA THR A 64 -0.84 24.40 7.94
C THR A 64 -0.15 23.53 6.89
N GLY A 65 0.11 22.26 7.23
CA GLY A 65 0.90 21.33 6.44
C GLY A 65 2.40 21.62 6.39
N TRP A 66 3.13 20.74 5.70
CA TRP A 66 4.57 20.84 5.46
C TRP A 66 4.91 21.99 4.52
N SER A 67 5.44 23.09 5.04
CA SER A 67 5.69 24.32 4.26
C SER A 67 6.65 24.16 3.07
N GLN A 68 7.53 23.16 3.13
CA GLN A 68 8.52 22.86 2.08
C GLN A 68 7.92 22.15 0.87
N ILE A 69 6.76 21.51 1.02
CA ILE A 69 6.06 20.88 -0.10
C ILE A 69 5.34 22.00 -0.87
N THR A 70 5.86 22.34 -2.04
CA THR A 70 5.33 23.35 -2.96
C THR A 70 5.28 22.79 -4.39
N PRO A 71 4.54 23.42 -5.31
CA PRO A 71 4.55 23.01 -6.73
C PRO A 71 5.95 22.89 -7.32
N GLU A 72 6.85 23.84 -7.00
CA GLU A 72 8.23 23.84 -7.49
C GLU A 72 9.03 22.68 -6.89
N HIS A 73 8.82 22.37 -5.61
CA HIS A 73 9.47 21.23 -4.94
C HIS A 73 9.05 19.90 -5.57
N CYS A 74 7.77 19.77 -5.95
CA CYS A 74 7.22 18.60 -6.63
C CYS A 74 7.41 18.63 -8.16
N GLY A 75 8.19 19.58 -8.70
CA GLY A 75 8.48 19.69 -10.13
C GLY A 75 7.28 20.02 -11.02
N HIS A 76 6.18 20.51 -10.45
CA HIS A 76 4.89 20.69 -11.12
C HIS A 76 4.33 19.38 -11.72
N PHE A 77 4.70 18.23 -11.16
CA PHE A 77 4.20 16.92 -11.62
C PHE A 77 2.91 16.48 -10.93
N LYS A 78 2.50 17.19 -9.88
CA LYS A 78 1.30 16.92 -9.09
C LYS A 78 0.32 18.07 -9.21
N SER A 79 -0.96 17.75 -9.12
CA SER A 79 -2.03 18.75 -9.10
C SER A 79 -1.91 19.61 -7.83
N ASP A 80 -2.49 20.81 -7.86
CA ASP A 80 -2.53 21.69 -6.67
C ASP A 80 -3.20 20.99 -5.48
N TYR A 81 -4.23 20.19 -5.76
CA TYR A 81 -4.94 19.44 -4.74
C TYR A 81 -4.09 18.30 -4.14
N ALA A 82 -3.40 17.53 -4.98
CA ALA A 82 -2.48 16.48 -4.53
C ALA A 82 -1.34 17.06 -3.69
N ILE A 83 -0.80 18.23 -4.07
CA ILE A 83 0.22 18.94 -3.29
C ILE A 83 -0.32 19.29 -1.90
N GLU A 84 -1.54 19.81 -1.80
CA GLU A 84 -2.16 20.08 -0.49
C GLU A 84 -2.40 18.81 0.33
N VAL A 85 -2.74 17.69 -0.29
CA VAL A 85 -2.81 16.40 0.42
C VAL A 85 -1.44 15.96 0.94
N ILE A 86 -0.40 15.96 0.10
CA ILE A 86 0.98 15.62 0.50
C ILE A 86 1.44 16.49 1.68
N ARG A 87 1.08 17.77 1.70
CA ARG A 87 1.37 18.68 2.84
C ARG A 87 0.76 18.23 4.16
N HIS A 88 -0.34 17.48 4.15
CA HIS A 88 -1.09 17.06 5.33
C HIS A 88 -0.94 15.56 5.65
N LEU A 89 -0.11 14.82 4.92
CA LEU A 89 0.21 13.43 5.28
C LEU A 89 1.26 13.36 6.40
N PRO A 90 1.15 12.39 7.32
CA PRO A 90 2.26 12.03 8.21
C PRO A 90 3.32 11.21 7.48
N TYR A 91 4.54 11.24 8.01
CA TYR A 91 5.66 10.50 7.44
C TYR A 91 6.47 9.80 8.53
N PHE A 92 7.00 8.63 8.20
CA PHE A 92 8.15 8.10 8.92
C PHE A 92 9.42 8.63 8.27
N ASP A 93 10.40 9.05 9.04
CA ASP A 93 11.64 9.54 8.44
C ASP A 93 12.41 8.46 7.67
N SER A 94 13.33 8.90 6.82
CA SER A 94 14.11 8.03 5.94
C SER A 94 15.05 7.04 6.67
N THR A 95 15.16 7.12 8.00
CA THR A 95 15.91 6.14 8.80
C THR A 95 15.05 4.94 9.22
N CYS A 96 13.73 5.04 9.05
CA CYS A 96 12.80 3.94 9.21
C CYS A 96 13.14 2.79 8.24
N THR A 97 13.30 1.59 8.77
CA THR A 97 13.68 0.39 7.99
C THR A 97 12.59 -0.66 7.90
N GLU A 98 11.50 -0.43 8.64
CA GLU A 98 10.34 -1.28 8.79
C GLU A 98 9.51 -1.33 7.50
N TYR A 99 8.82 -2.44 7.34
CA TYR A 99 7.97 -2.70 6.18
C TYR A 99 6.49 -2.56 6.57
N VAL A 100 5.72 -1.82 5.76
CA VAL A 100 4.27 -1.62 5.96
C VAL A 100 3.48 -2.79 5.41
N HIS A 101 4.06 -3.52 4.45
CA HIS A 101 3.54 -4.72 3.81
C HIS A 101 4.73 -5.53 3.26
N TYR A 102 4.49 -6.67 2.62
CA TYR A 102 5.52 -7.53 2.03
C TYR A 102 6.46 -6.76 1.10
N LYS A 103 7.72 -6.64 1.54
CA LYS A 103 8.80 -5.88 0.88
C LYS A 103 8.42 -4.44 0.50
N SER A 104 7.43 -3.85 1.17
CA SER A 104 6.92 -2.51 0.93
C SER A 104 7.38 -1.52 1.99
N LYS A 105 7.98 -0.40 1.60
CA LYS A 105 8.45 0.65 2.51
C LYS A 105 7.74 1.97 2.24
N LEU A 106 7.28 2.61 3.32
CA LEU A 106 6.67 3.94 3.27
C LEU A 106 7.68 4.98 2.78
N LEU A 107 7.20 5.93 1.97
CA LEU A 107 8.00 7.05 1.47
C LEU A 107 7.86 8.27 2.36
N ASP A 108 8.97 8.96 2.63
CA ASP A 108 8.99 10.32 3.21
C ASP A 108 9.08 11.34 2.07
N LEU A 109 7.92 11.79 1.57
CA LEU A 109 7.88 12.76 0.47
C LEU A 109 8.44 14.13 0.89
N THR A 110 8.58 14.41 2.20
CA THR A 110 9.23 15.64 2.67
C THR A 110 10.75 15.62 2.52
N ALA A 111 11.32 14.44 2.31
CA ALA A 111 12.74 14.25 2.06
C ALA A 111 13.08 14.12 0.57
N PHE A 112 12.07 14.08 -0.32
CA PHE A 112 12.29 13.93 -1.75
C PHE A 112 13.02 15.14 -2.35
N THR A 113 13.91 14.86 -3.28
CA THR A 113 14.48 15.85 -4.18
C THR A 113 13.63 15.95 -5.46
N LEU A 114 13.88 16.97 -6.27
CA LEU A 114 13.25 17.09 -7.59
C LEU A 114 13.54 15.85 -8.46
N ASP A 115 14.76 15.33 -8.40
CA ASP A 115 15.18 14.13 -9.14
C ASP A 115 14.38 12.89 -8.68
N ASP A 116 14.03 12.79 -7.39
CA ASP A 116 13.18 11.70 -6.89
C ASP A 116 11.76 11.81 -7.46
N PHE A 117 11.17 13.01 -7.43
CA PHE A 117 9.86 13.26 -8.04
C PHE A 117 9.86 12.97 -9.55
N GLU A 118 10.91 13.37 -10.27
CA GLU A 118 11.06 13.09 -11.71
C GLU A 118 11.21 11.58 -11.97
N LYS A 119 12.03 10.89 -11.17
CA LYS A 119 12.20 9.43 -11.28
C LYS A 119 10.87 8.71 -11.06
N HIS A 120 10.10 9.08 -10.04
CA HIS A 120 8.80 8.47 -9.77
C HIS A 120 7.80 8.77 -10.88
N LYS A 121 7.74 10.01 -11.38
CA LYS A 121 6.92 10.34 -12.55
C LYS A 121 7.26 9.44 -13.75
N ASN A 122 8.54 9.31 -14.07
CA ASN A 122 8.99 8.57 -15.25
C ASN A 122 8.78 7.05 -15.10
N TYR A 123 8.91 6.51 -13.88
CA TYR A 123 8.77 5.08 -13.63
C TYR A 123 7.33 4.57 -13.89
N HIS A 124 6.32 5.44 -13.74
CA HIS A 124 4.90 5.09 -13.92
C HIS A 124 4.19 5.94 -14.97
N GLN A 125 4.93 6.61 -15.86
CA GLN A 125 4.34 7.52 -16.84
C GLN A 125 3.34 6.84 -17.80
N ASP A 126 3.52 5.53 -18.02
CA ASP A 126 2.74 4.70 -18.94
C ASP A 126 1.69 3.86 -18.21
N TRP A 127 1.49 4.11 -16.90
CA TRP A 127 0.53 3.39 -16.08
C TRP A 127 -0.81 4.11 -16.08
N GLU A 128 -1.89 3.33 -16.06
CA GLU A 128 -3.24 3.84 -15.95
C GLU A 128 -3.80 3.44 -14.58
N PHE A 129 -4.35 4.42 -13.88
CA PHE A 129 -5.01 4.23 -12.60
C PHE A 129 -6.51 4.42 -12.82
N TRP A 130 -7.31 3.43 -12.45
CA TRP A 130 -8.75 3.41 -12.68
C TRP A 130 -9.49 3.31 -11.35
N SER A 131 -10.28 4.32 -10.98
CA SER A 131 -11.03 4.34 -9.71
C SER A 131 -12.01 3.18 -9.59
N SER A 132 -12.57 2.95 -8.40
CA SER A 132 -13.56 1.88 -8.21
C SER A 132 -14.82 2.05 -9.06
N GLU A 133 -15.10 3.27 -9.51
CA GLU A 133 -16.22 3.62 -10.38
C GLU A 133 -15.88 3.46 -11.88
N GLY A 134 -14.65 3.06 -12.21
CA GLY A 134 -14.20 2.83 -13.59
C GLY A 134 -13.79 4.10 -14.33
N GLU A 135 -13.45 5.16 -13.61
CA GLU A 135 -12.94 6.41 -14.19
C GLU A 135 -11.41 6.42 -14.22
N GLN A 136 -10.82 6.87 -15.32
CA GLN A 136 -9.37 6.98 -15.44
C GLN A 136 -8.89 8.23 -14.68
N MET A 137 -7.95 8.03 -13.76
CA MET A 137 -7.41 9.10 -12.93
C MET A 137 -6.32 9.88 -13.66
N ASP A 138 -6.26 11.20 -13.41
CA ASP A 138 -5.11 12.01 -13.81
C ASP A 138 -3.88 11.57 -12.98
N PRO A 139 -2.75 11.19 -13.61
CA PRO A 139 -1.54 10.78 -12.88
C PRO A 139 -0.98 11.85 -11.92
N SER A 140 -1.34 13.12 -12.10
CA SER A 140 -0.99 14.21 -11.20
C SER A 140 -1.77 14.20 -9.88
N ASP A 141 -2.92 13.51 -9.83
CA ASP A 141 -3.75 13.27 -8.63
C ASP A 141 -3.41 11.95 -7.91
N VAL A 142 -2.50 11.13 -8.46
CA VAL A 142 -2.09 9.86 -7.85
C VAL A 142 -0.73 10.00 -7.18
N VAL A 143 -0.58 9.57 -5.93
CA VAL A 143 0.65 9.74 -5.13
C VAL A 143 1.19 8.38 -4.67
N CYS A 144 2.46 8.06 -4.99
CA CYS A 144 3.13 6.90 -4.41
C CYS A 144 3.36 7.14 -2.92
N ILE A 145 2.83 6.26 -2.07
CA ILE A 145 3.00 6.35 -0.61
C ILE A 145 3.89 5.26 -0.04
N ALA A 146 4.07 4.15 -0.77
CA ALA A 146 4.99 3.08 -0.39
C ALA A 146 5.58 2.40 -1.64
N VAL A 147 6.87 2.07 -1.61
CA VAL A 147 7.57 1.41 -2.71
C VAL A 147 7.87 -0.04 -2.38
N GLY A 148 7.59 -0.91 -3.34
CA GLY A 148 7.98 -2.31 -3.30
C GLY A 148 9.43 -2.52 -3.76
N HIS A 149 10.16 -3.43 -3.11
CA HIS A 149 11.47 -3.88 -3.56
C HIS A 149 11.46 -5.36 -3.97
N GLU A 150 11.98 -5.67 -5.16
CA GLU A 150 12.05 -7.02 -5.74
C GLU A 150 10.68 -7.60 -6.16
N SER A 151 10.71 -8.79 -6.76
CA SER A 151 9.51 -9.52 -7.21
C SER A 151 8.49 -9.71 -6.08
N PHE A 152 7.22 -9.53 -6.42
CA PHE A 152 6.05 -9.73 -5.57
C PHE A 152 5.91 -8.74 -4.41
N SER A 153 6.76 -7.73 -4.35
CA SER A 153 6.62 -6.63 -3.40
C SER A 153 5.34 -5.83 -3.64
N ARG A 154 4.87 -5.13 -2.60
CA ARG A 154 3.71 -4.25 -2.71
C ARG A 154 4.12 -2.81 -2.88
N GLU A 155 3.60 -2.17 -3.90
CA GLU A 155 3.69 -0.73 -4.11
C GLU A 155 2.29 -0.12 -3.90
N LEU A 156 2.21 0.97 -3.13
CA LEU A 156 0.94 1.56 -2.74
C LEU A 156 0.82 2.97 -3.32
N TRP A 157 -0.29 3.20 -4.02
CA TRP A 157 -0.61 4.45 -4.69
C TRP A 157 -1.90 5.02 -4.15
N LEU A 158 -1.90 6.29 -3.79
CA LEU A 158 -3.07 7.00 -3.29
C LEU A 158 -3.69 7.83 -4.42
N ASN A 159 -4.93 7.52 -4.80
CA ASN A 159 -5.80 8.46 -5.49
C ASN A 159 -6.26 9.53 -4.48
N VAL A 160 -5.80 10.76 -4.62
CA VAL A 160 -6.14 11.81 -3.65
C VAL A 160 -7.57 12.35 -3.82
N LYS A 161 -8.16 12.21 -5.01
CA LYS A 161 -9.50 12.73 -5.31
C LYS A 161 -10.59 11.89 -4.68
N ASP A 162 -10.58 10.60 -4.97
CA ASP A 162 -11.59 9.66 -4.43
C ASP A 162 -11.16 9.04 -3.11
N CYS A 163 -9.92 9.34 -2.66
CA CYS A 163 -9.34 8.82 -1.43
C CYS A 163 -9.38 7.28 -1.43
N GLU A 164 -8.72 6.71 -2.44
CA GLU A 164 -8.59 5.27 -2.68
C GLU A 164 -7.11 4.87 -2.75
N ILE A 165 -6.80 3.63 -2.44
CA ILE A 165 -5.49 3.01 -2.58
C ILE A 165 -5.52 2.00 -3.73
N PHE A 166 -4.54 2.10 -4.63
CA PHE A 166 -4.16 1.03 -5.54
C PHE A 166 -2.97 0.28 -4.95
N GLU A 167 -3.09 -1.04 -4.90
CA GLU A 167 -1.98 -1.93 -4.56
C GLU A 167 -1.44 -2.53 -5.86
N ASP A 168 -0.21 -2.17 -6.22
CA ASP A 168 0.50 -2.82 -7.32
C ASP A 168 1.35 -3.97 -6.78
N PHE A 169 1.16 -5.14 -7.40
CA PHE A 169 1.94 -6.34 -7.13
C PHE A 169 3.09 -6.40 -8.12
N HIS A 170 4.31 -6.13 -7.66
CA HIS A 170 5.46 -6.04 -8.56
C HIS A 170 5.66 -7.36 -9.34
N ALA A 171 5.65 -7.26 -10.68
CA ALA A 171 5.65 -8.38 -11.63
C ALA A 171 4.36 -9.23 -11.69
N GLY A 172 3.22 -8.65 -11.29
CA GLY A 172 1.88 -9.09 -11.68
C GLY A 172 1.00 -7.90 -12.03
N ASP A 173 -0.26 -7.93 -11.59
CA ASP A 173 -1.27 -6.92 -11.95
C ASP A 173 -1.48 -5.89 -10.84
N MET A 174 -1.80 -4.66 -11.23
CA MET A 174 -2.37 -3.66 -10.32
C MET A 174 -3.75 -4.13 -9.88
N LEU A 175 -3.99 -4.14 -8.56
CA LEU A 175 -5.27 -4.52 -7.99
C LEU A 175 -6.30 -3.38 -8.11
N ASP A 176 -7.58 -3.74 -7.98
CA ASP A 176 -8.68 -2.78 -7.99
C ASP A 176 -8.50 -1.71 -6.90
N ALA A 177 -8.97 -0.49 -7.18
CA ALA A 177 -8.95 0.61 -6.22
C ALA A 177 -9.82 0.28 -5.00
N VAL A 178 -9.31 0.58 -3.81
CA VAL A 178 -10.03 0.36 -2.54
C VAL A 178 -10.09 1.67 -1.75
N PRO A 179 -11.25 2.09 -1.21
CA PRO A 179 -11.32 3.24 -0.33
C PRO A 179 -10.29 3.17 0.81
N VAL A 180 -9.63 4.29 1.11
CA VAL A 180 -8.53 4.36 2.10
C VAL A 180 -8.93 3.76 3.46
N GLU A 181 -10.15 4.02 3.92
CA GLU A 181 -10.69 3.49 5.17
C GLU A 181 -10.77 1.97 5.16
N GLU A 182 -11.33 1.39 4.09
CA GLU A 182 -11.46 -0.05 3.92
C GLU A 182 -10.10 -0.73 3.80
N PHE A 183 -9.20 -0.15 3.00
CA PHE A 183 -7.83 -0.65 2.84
C PHE A 183 -7.08 -0.65 4.18
N PHE A 184 -7.13 0.44 4.93
CA PHE A 184 -6.46 0.51 6.23
C PHE A 184 -7.10 -0.41 7.28
N ASP A 185 -8.42 -0.59 7.27
CA ASP A 185 -9.08 -1.48 8.21
C ASP A 185 -8.80 -2.96 7.89
N ASP A 186 -8.73 -3.35 6.61
CA ASP A 186 -8.24 -4.68 6.20
C ASP A 186 -6.79 -4.88 6.64
N LEU A 187 -5.90 -3.93 6.37
CA LEU A 187 -4.49 -4.07 6.71
C LEU A 187 -4.29 -4.16 8.24
N LYS A 188 -5.05 -3.38 9.02
CA LYS A 188 -5.11 -3.52 10.50
C LYS A 188 -5.58 -4.91 10.92
N GLU A 189 -6.65 -5.44 10.32
CA GLU A 189 -7.15 -6.79 10.60
C GLU A 189 -6.08 -7.84 10.32
N ARG A 190 -5.42 -7.76 9.16
CA ARG A 190 -4.39 -8.71 8.76
C ARG A 190 -3.21 -8.71 9.70
N TYR A 191 -2.80 -7.53 10.19
CA TYR A 191 -1.82 -7.44 11.27
C TYR A 191 -2.34 -8.07 12.56
N GLN A 192 -3.51 -7.66 13.05
CA GLN A 192 -4.07 -8.15 14.31
C GLN A 192 -4.24 -9.68 14.33
N SER A 193 -4.67 -10.26 13.20
CA SER A 193 -4.84 -11.70 13.03
C SER A 193 -3.54 -12.46 12.71
N LEU A 194 -2.43 -11.75 12.49
CA LEU A 194 -1.14 -12.30 12.04
C LEU A 194 -1.20 -13.00 10.67
N LYS A 195 -2.13 -12.58 9.80
CA LYS A 195 -2.04 -12.84 8.35
C LYS A 195 -0.92 -12.01 7.71
N LEU A 196 -0.59 -10.86 8.31
CA LEU A 196 0.65 -10.14 8.09
C LEU A 196 1.46 -10.16 9.38
N ILE A 197 2.63 -10.78 9.33
CA ILE A 197 3.52 -10.89 10.48
C ILE A 197 4.68 -9.93 10.28
N PRO A 198 4.72 -8.78 10.98
CA PRO A 198 5.84 -7.87 10.85
C PRO A 198 7.07 -8.47 11.50
N GLY A 199 8.26 -8.01 11.13
CA GLY A 199 9.48 -8.39 11.83
C GLY A 199 10.42 -7.21 11.99
N LYS A 200 11.06 -7.11 13.16
CA LYS A 200 12.06 -6.06 13.39
C LYS A 200 13.23 -6.26 12.44
N ARG A 201 13.42 -5.33 11.49
CA ARG A 201 14.44 -5.41 10.43
C ARG A 201 14.33 -6.66 9.56
N ARG A 202 13.12 -7.22 9.44
CA ARG A 202 12.81 -8.35 8.56
C ARG A 202 11.65 -7.99 7.65
N ILE A 203 11.59 -8.65 6.51
CA ILE A 203 10.47 -8.56 5.59
C ILE A 203 9.21 -9.05 6.32
N THR A 204 8.09 -8.31 6.20
CA THR A 204 6.78 -8.73 6.69
C THR A 204 6.38 -10.02 6.00
N ILE A 205 6.01 -11.06 6.74
CA ILE A 205 5.59 -12.34 6.18
C ILE A 205 4.10 -12.28 5.85
N GLU A 206 3.73 -12.66 4.63
CA GLU A 206 2.34 -12.92 4.24
C GLU A 206 1.99 -14.37 4.59
N ALA A 207 1.03 -14.54 5.50
CA ALA A 207 0.64 -15.83 6.06
C ALA A 207 -0.87 -16.10 5.89
N GLU A 208 -1.53 -15.40 4.98
CA GLU A 208 -2.97 -15.54 4.72
C GLU A 208 -3.37 -16.97 4.33
N ASN A 209 -2.52 -17.65 3.55
CA ASN A 209 -2.76 -19.02 3.11
C ASN A 209 -2.32 -20.08 4.13
N VAL A 210 -1.76 -19.68 5.27
CA VAL A 210 -1.31 -20.60 6.32
C VAL A 210 -2.43 -20.80 7.34
N PRO A 211 -3.04 -22.00 7.41
CA PRO A 211 -4.13 -22.25 8.33
C PRO A 211 -3.66 -22.15 9.78
N GLU A 212 -4.48 -21.52 10.63
CA GLU A 212 -4.24 -21.53 12.07
C GLU A 212 -4.19 -22.96 12.61
N ARG A 213 -3.21 -23.22 13.48
CA ARG A 213 -3.06 -24.51 14.12
C ARG A 213 -3.50 -24.44 15.57
N ASP A 214 -4.32 -25.41 15.97
CA ASP A 214 -4.68 -25.62 17.36
C ASP A 214 -3.54 -26.29 18.15
N GLY A 215 -3.35 -25.84 19.38
CA GLY A 215 -2.41 -26.45 20.33
C GLY A 215 -1.03 -25.80 20.32
N ARG A 216 -0.21 -26.21 21.29
CA ARG A 216 1.15 -25.68 21.48
C ARG A 216 2.12 -26.37 20.53
N ILE A 217 2.89 -25.59 19.79
CA ILE A 217 4.02 -26.05 18.99
C ILE A 217 5.28 -25.97 19.85
N THR A 218 6.06 -27.06 19.91
CA THR A 218 7.33 -27.09 20.64
C THR A 218 8.48 -26.65 19.73
N GLU A 219 9.55 -26.11 20.31
CA GLU A 219 10.76 -25.74 19.57
C GLU A 219 11.39 -26.97 18.89
N GLU A 220 11.35 -28.14 19.55
CA GLU A 220 11.82 -29.43 19.01
C GLU A 220 11.04 -29.83 17.75
N GLU A 221 9.70 -29.72 17.76
CA GLU A 221 8.85 -30.08 16.60
C GLU A 221 9.22 -29.27 15.35
N VAL A 222 9.49 -27.97 15.53
CA VAL A 222 9.85 -27.05 14.44
C VAL A 222 11.29 -27.27 14.00
N THR A 223 12.19 -27.58 14.95
CA THR A 223 13.61 -27.82 14.68
C THR A 223 13.85 -29.16 13.97
N ASP A 224 13.03 -30.17 14.25
CA ASP A 224 13.13 -31.50 13.63
C ASP A 224 12.69 -31.55 12.17
N GLN A 225 12.15 -30.45 11.63
CA GLN A 225 11.83 -30.32 10.21
C GLN A 225 13.08 -30.50 9.33
N THR A 226 12.89 -31.16 8.20
CA THR A 226 13.95 -31.39 7.21
C THR A 226 13.94 -30.37 6.07
N GLU A 227 12.82 -29.69 5.93
CA GLU A 227 12.55 -28.65 4.95
C GLU A 227 13.31 -27.36 5.31
N GLU A 228 13.51 -26.53 4.29
CA GLU A 228 14.03 -25.17 4.49
C GLU A 228 13.00 -24.30 5.22
N TRP A 229 13.48 -23.21 5.83
CA TRP A 229 12.64 -22.26 6.55
C TRP A 229 11.50 -21.73 5.68
N GLY A 230 10.34 -21.53 6.30
CA GLY A 230 9.15 -20.95 5.68
C GLY A 230 8.02 -21.96 5.49
N THR A 231 8.07 -23.10 6.17
CA THR A 231 6.94 -24.03 6.20
C THR A 231 5.76 -23.43 6.98
N ASP A 232 4.57 -24.00 6.79
CA ASP A 232 3.41 -23.66 7.60
C ASP A 232 3.70 -23.79 9.10
N LEU A 233 4.51 -24.79 9.50
CA LEU A 233 4.87 -25.01 10.91
C LEU A 233 5.79 -23.90 11.44
N ASP A 234 6.77 -23.44 10.65
CA ASP A 234 7.62 -22.30 11.00
C ASP A 234 6.79 -21.04 11.22
N ILE A 235 5.85 -20.77 10.30
CA ILE A 235 4.99 -19.59 10.34
C ILE A 235 4.06 -19.65 11.56
N GLN A 236 3.46 -20.81 11.84
CA GLN A 236 2.63 -21.00 13.03
C GLN A 236 3.44 -20.83 14.32
N TYR A 237 4.70 -21.27 14.33
CA TYR A 237 5.56 -21.08 15.50
C TYR A 237 5.90 -19.61 15.73
N VAL A 238 6.17 -18.84 14.68
CA VAL A 238 6.33 -17.37 14.75
C VAL A 238 5.06 -16.72 15.31
N ARG A 239 3.88 -17.09 14.81
CA ARG A 239 2.60 -16.58 15.35
C ARG A 239 2.45 -16.87 16.84
N GLN A 240 2.81 -18.08 17.26
CA GLN A 240 2.79 -18.47 18.67
C GLN A 240 3.73 -17.59 19.51
N ILE A 241 4.98 -17.37 19.05
CA ILE A 241 5.91 -16.48 19.75
C ILE A 241 5.30 -15.09 19.90
N TYR A 242 4.70 -14.52 18.86
CA TYR A 242 4.12 -13.18 18.94
C TYR A 242 2.96 -13.10 19.93
N ARG A 243 2.07 -14.10 19.92
CA ARG A 243 0.96 -14.20 20.88
C ARG A 243 1.45 -14.37 22.32
N ASP A 244 2.49 -15.18 22.54
CA ASP A 244 3.11 -15.34 23.87
C ASP A 244 3.71 -14.04 24.40
N HIS A 245 4.13 -13.15 23.49
CA HIS A 245 4.69 -11.83 23.81
C HIS A 245 3.64 -10.71 23.73
N GLY A 246 2.34 -11.05 23.77
CA GLY A 246 1.26 -10.08 23.98
C GLY A 246 0.61 -9.52 22.73
N TRP A 247 0.85 -10.11 21.55
CA TRP A 247 0.20 -9.67 20.31
C TRP A 247 -1.34 -9.78 20.36
N PRO A 248 -2.11 -8.82 19.79
CA PRO A 248 -1.66 -7.53 19.27
C PRO A 248 -1.62 -6.42 20.34
N GLY A 249 -2.15 -6.66 21.54
CA GLY A 249 -2.49 -5.59 22.50
C GLY A 249 -1.32 -5.10 23.36
N SER A 250 -0.67 -6.00 24.09
CA SER A 250 0.45 -5.66 24.99
C SER A 250 1.78 -6.17 24.43
N PHE A 251 1.93 -6.03 23.11
CA PHE A 251 3.01 -6.66 22.37
C PHE A 251 4.38 -6.08 22.72
N ASP A 252 5.32 -6.96 23.06
CA ASP A 252 6.73 -6.62 23.21
C ASP A 252 7.51 -7.06 21.96
N LEU A 253 7.61 -6.16 20.98
CA LEU A 253 8.36 -6.42 19.74
C LEU A 253 9.81 -6.81 20.01
N GLN A 254 10.47 -6.19 20.99
CA GLN A 254 11.89 -6.42 21.23
C GLN A 254 12.12 -7.85 21.71
N THR A 255 11.38 -8.27 22.74
CA THR A 255 11.52 -9.61 23.30
C THR A 255 11.03 -10.69 22.33
N ALA A 256 9.94 -10.43 21.60
CA ALA A 256 9.47 -11.35 20.55
C ALA A 256 10.51 -11.52 19.42
N SER A 257 11.14 -10.42 19.01
CA SER A 257 12.21 -10.46 17.99
C SER A 257 13.43 -11.22 18.49
N GLU A 258 13.86 -11.01 19.73
CA GLU A 258 14.97 -11.77 20.35
C GLU A 258 14.68 -13.27 20.43
N ALA A 259 13.43 -13.65 20.74
CA ALA A 259 13.00 -15.04 20.76
C ALA A 259 13.08 -15.68 19.36
N ILE A 260 12.66 -14.95 18.32
CA ILE A 260 12.81 -15.39 16.92
C ILE A 260 14.28 -15.47 16.53
N ASP A 261 15.08 -14.44 16.82
CA ASP A 261 16.52 -14.40 16.51
C ASP A 261 17.22 -15.63 17.08
N LYS A 262 16.98 -15.93 18.36
CA LYS A 262 17.54 -17.08 19.05
C LYS A 262 17.12 -18.42 18.43
N TRP A 263 15.86 -18.53 17.98
CA TRP A 263 15.37 -19.73 17.31
C TRP A 263 15.98 -19.91 15.91
N LEU A 264 16.21 -18.82 15.19
CA LEU A 264 16.79 -18.81 13.83
C LEU A 264 18.32 -18.89 13.83
N GLU A 265 18.99 -18.55 14.94
CA GLU A 265 20.42 -18.70 15.09
C GLU A 265 20.83 -20.16 14.80
N PRO A 266 21.86 -20.39 13.95
CA PRO A 266 22.30 -21.74 13.66
C PRO A 266 22.73 -22.41 14.97
N LEU A 267 22.12 -23.56 15.29
CA LEU A 267 22.52 -24.41 16.40
C LEU A 267 23.99 -24.79 16.22
N GLY A 268 24.87 -24.02 16.85
CA GLY A 268 26.31 -24.19 16.71
C GLY A 268 26.74 -25.54 17.25
N GLY A 269 27.08 -26.48 16.35
CA GLY A 269 27.78 -27.70 16.77
C GLY A 269 27.69 -28.93 15.88
N GLY A 270 27.74 -28.80 14.54
CA GLY A 270 27.89 -29.96 13.67
C GLY A 270 27.81 -29.56 12.21
N SER A 271 28.88 -29.81 11.47
CA SER A 271 29.03 -29.56 10.03
C SER A 271 27.82 -30.08 9.24
N GLU A 272 26.86 -29.21 8.89
CA GLU A 272 26.03 -29.22 7.66
C GLU A 272 24.81 -28.26 7.70
N GLY A 273 24.46 -27.62 8.82
CA GLY A 273 23.33 -26.68 8.87
C GLY A 273 23.73 -25.21 8.72
N GLY A 274 23.41 -24.58 7.59
CA GLY A 274 23.43 -23.12 7.45
C GLY A 274 22.36 -22.45 8.33
N PRO A 275 22.40 -21.11 8.52
CA PRO A 275 21.38 -20.39 9.28
C PRO A 275 19.98 -20.62 8.70
N ARG A 276 18.97 -20.84 9.55
CA ARG A 276 17.57 -20.82 9.15
C ARG A 276 17.13 -19.36 9.06
N GLY A 277 16.80 -18.87 7.87
CA GLY A 277 16.18 -17.54 7.73
C GLY A 277 16.51 -16.83 6.42
N LEU A 278 15.57 -15.98 6.00
CA LEU A 278 15.76 -15.03 4.91
C LEU A 278 16.79 -13.96 5.30
N VAL A 279 17.78 -13.77 4.43
CA VAL A 279 18.58 -12.53 4.36
C VAL A 279 17.75 -11.46 3.67
#